data_AF-A0A4Y2RFT5-F1
#
_entry.id   AF-A0A4Y2RFT5-F1
#
_cell.length_a   1.000
_cell.length_b   1.000
_cell.length_c   1.000
_cell.angle_alpha   90.00
_cell.angle_beta   90.00
_cell.angle_gamma   90.00
#
_symmetry.space_group_name_H-M   'P 1'
#
loop_
_entity.id
_entity.type
_entity.pdbx_description
1 polymer ?
#
loop_
_entity_poly.entity_id
_entity_poly.type
_entity_poly.pdbx_seq_one_letter_code
_entity_poly.pdbx_strand_id
1 'polypeptide(L)'
;MSYASPVWGAAAKTHINKLEIAQNKIARQITQAPWYVRNKQIQKELKLTSVLDYFRKLAIKFFNNIDNSTNTAIAEIPRYDPTEHRKRRRPRTLIRGNWNSLRHNQSF
;
A
#
# COMPACT_ATOMS: atom_id res chain seq x y z
N MET A 1 -11.14 10.29 -0.16
CA MET A 1 -10.33 9.60 -1.20
C MET A 1 -10.12 8.10 -0.91
N SER A 2 -11.12 7.36 -0.40
CA SER A 2 -10.91 5.99 0.10
C SER A 2 -11.25 4.88 -0.90
N TYR A 3 -12.11 5.17 -1.89
CA TYR A 3 -12.63 4.18 -2.84
C TYR A 3 -11.56 3.57 -3.76
N ALA A 4 -10.59 4.37 -4.22
CA ALA A 4 -9.51 3.91 -5.09
C ALA A 4 -8.31 3.30 -4.33
N SER A 5 -8.30 3.31 -2.99
CA SER A 5 -7.14 2.87 -2.21
C SER A 5 -6.66 1.44 -2.50
N PRO A 6 -7.52 0.44 -2.72
CA PRO A 6 -7.06 -0.91 -3.02
C PRO A 6 -6.30 -0.99 -4.35
N VAL A 7 -6.63 -0.10 -5.30
CA VAL A 7 -6.00 -0.02 -6.63
C VAL A 7 -4.54 0.40 -6.51
N TRP A 8 -4.24 1.34 -5.61
CA TRP A 8 -2.89 1.88 -5.42
C TRP A 8 -1.88 0.86 -4.93
N GLY A 9 -2.30 -0.12 -4.15
CA GLY A 9 -1.40 -1.20 -3.77
C GLY A 9 -0.92 -2.02 -4.98
N ALA A 10 -1.70 -2.07 -6.07
CA ALA A 10 -1.38 -2.82 -7.29
C ALA A 10 -0.69 -1.93 -8.35
N ALA A 11 -0.44 -0.67 -8.03
CA ALA A 11 0.24 0.27 -8.91
C ALA A 11 1.69 -0.15 -9.18
N ALA A 12 2.28 0.37 -10.26
CA ALA A 12 3.68 0.14 -10.56
C ALA A 12 4.58 0.71 -9.46
N LYS A 13 5.70 0.01 -9.20
CA LYS A 13 6.69 0.38 -8.17
C LYS A 13 7.16 1.83 -8.30
N THR A 14 7.30 2.34 -9.52
CA THR A 14 7.72 3.72 -9.80
C THR A 14 6.76 4.74 -9.20
N HIS A 15 5.45 4.51 -9.26
CA HIS A 15 4.45 5.41 -8.67
C HIS A 15 4.46 5.33 -7.14
N ILE A 16 4.59 4.12 -6.59
CA ILE A 16 4.71 3.92 -5.13
C ILE A 16 5.95 4.63 -4.59
N ASN A 17 7.09 4.48 -5.24
CA ASN A 17 8.33 5.16 -4.85
C ASN A 17 8.17 6.69 -4.85
N LYS A 18 7.47 7.26 -5.83
CA LYS A 18 7.19 8.71 -5.85
C LYS A 18 6.36 9.15 -4.64
N LEU A 19 5.37 8.34 -4.24
CA LEU A 19 4.56 8.59 -3.03
C LEU A 19 5.40 8.47 -1.76
N GLU A 20 6.28 7.48 -1.66
CA GLU A 20 7.21 7.34 -0.52
C GLU A 20 8.19 8.52 -0.43
N ILE A 21 8.71 9.00 -1.58
CA ILE A 21 9.55 10.21 -1.62
C ILE A 21 8.77 11.43 -1.13
N ALA A 22 7.52 11.60 -1.57
CA ALA A 22 6.66 12.68 -1.12
C ALA A 22 6.39 12.61 0.40
N GLN A 23 6.06 11.42 0.92
CA GLN A 23 5.87 11.20 2.36
C GLN A 23 7.13 11.55 3.15
N ASN A 24 8.31 11.14 2.67
CA ASN A 24 9.59 11.42 3.32
C ASN A 24 9.93 12.91 3.33
N LYS A 25 9.63 13.64 2.25
CA LYS A 25 9.82 15.09 2.18
C LYS A 25 8.94 15.82 3.20
N ILE A 26 7.66 15.47 3.25
CA ILE A 26 6.70 16.05 4.20
C ILE A 26 7.11 15.75 5.64
N ALA A 27 7.45 14.50 5.95
CA ALA A 27 7.91 14.10 7.28
C ALA A 27 9.13 14.91 7.73
N ARG A 28 10.12 15.09 6.86
CA ARG A 28 11.32 15.87 7.13
C ARG A 28 11.04 17.36 7.34
N GLN A 29 10.11 17.92 6.56
CA GLN A 29 9.68 19.32 6.73
C GLN A 29 9.01 19.54 8.09
N ILE A 30 8.14 18.62 8.51
CA ILE A 30 7.45 18.69 9.82
C ILE A 30 8.45 18.63 10.98
N THR A 31 9.42 17.72 10.92
CA THR A 31 10.41 17.54 11.99
C THR A 31 11.59 18.52 11.90
N GLN A 32 11.64 19.36 10.87
CA GLN A 32 12.80 20.20 10.52
C GLN A 32 14.14 19.44 10.58
N ALA A 33 14.13 18.17 10.15
CA ALA A 33 15.28 17.30 10.39
C ALA A 33 16.44 17.60 9.41
N PRO A 34 17.68 17.76 9.92
CA PRO A 34 18.87 17.97 9.10
C PRO A 34 19.11 16.86 8.07
N TRP A 35 19.79 17.17 6.97
CA TRP A 35 20.00 16.26 5.84
C TRP A 35 20.67 14.93 6.21
N TYR A 36 21.54 14.94 7.23
CA TYR A 36 22.26 13.76 7.71
C TYR A 36 21.39 12.79 8.53
N VAL A 37 20.20 13.23 8.98
CA VAL A 37 19.26 12.36 9.68
C VAL A 37 18.64 11.39 8.68
N ARG A 38 18.73 10.09 8.95
CA ARG A 38 18.19 9.05 8.07
C ARG A 38 16.65 9.09 8.05
N ASN A 39 16.04 8.92 6.87
CA ASN A 39 14.57 8.89 6.72
C ASN A 39 13.90 7.83 7.62
N LYS A 40 14.53 6.66 7.79
CA LYS A 40 14.02 5.60 8.69
C LYS A 40 13.90 6.06 10.16
N GLN A 41 14.82 6.91 10.61
CA GLN A 41 14.78 7.46 11.97
C GLN A 41 13.60 8.41 12.13
N ILE A 42 13.43 9.35 11.19
CA ILE A 42 12.31 10.30 11.17
C ILE A 42 10.96 9.56 11.13
N GLN A 43 10.85 8.53 10.29
CA GLN A 43 9.64 7.70 10.22
C GLN A 43 9.35 7.00 11.55
N LYS A 44 10.36 6.45 12.22
CA LYS A 44 10.21 5.78 13.51
C LYS A 44 9.78 6.75 14.61
N GLU A 45 10.37 7.94 14.65
CA GLU A 45 10.02 9.01 15.60
C GLU A 45 8.57 9.46 15.40
N LEU A 46 8.15 9.66 14.15
CA LEU A 46 6.77 10.02 13.80
C LEU A 46 5.79 8.82 13.86
N LYS A 47 6.26 7.62 14.20
CA LYS A 47 5.49 6.35 14.16
C LYS A 47 4.75 6.14 12.83
N LEU A 48 5.33 6.63 11.73
CA LEU A 48 4.76 6.50 10.39
C LEU A 48 5.01 5.10 9.85
N THR A 49 3.94 4.46 9.39
CA THR A 49 4.02 3.25 8.57
C THR A 49 4.40 3.62 7.14
N SER A 50 5.05 2.70 6.43
CA SER A 50 5.34 2.90 5.00
C SER A 50 4.03 3.11 4.21
N VAL A 51 4.12 3.86 3.10
CA VAL A 51 2.98 4.07 2.20
C VAL A 51 2.36 2.74 1.76
N LEU A 52 3.21 1.74 1.49
CA LEU A 52 2.77 0.40 1.11
C LEU A 52 1.98 -0.32 2.22
N ASP A 53 2.46 -0.26 3.45
CA ASP A 53 1.77 -0.89 4.59
C ASP A 53 0.43 -0.21 4.85
N TYR A 54 0.37 1.11 4.69
CA TYR A 54 -0.88 1.85 4.78
C TYR A 54 -1.89 1.42 3.71
N PHE A 55 -1.47 1.35 2.45
CA PHE A 55 -2.33 0.86 1.37
C PHE A 55 -2.75 -0.58 1.58
N ARG A 56 -1.88 -1.43 2.12
CA ARG A 56 -2.23 -2.81 2.48
C ARG A 56 -3.34 -2.84 3.52
N LYS A 57 -3.18 -2.12 4.62
CA LYS A 57 -4.17 -2.07 5.70
C LYS A 57 -5.52 -1.58 5.18
N LEU A 58 -5.49 -0.58 4.30
CA LEU A 58 -6.70 -0.03 3.70
C LEU A 58 -7.34 -1.00 2.68
N ALA A 59 -6.53 -1.70 1.89
CA ALA A 59 -7.00 -2.75 0.98
C ALA A 59 -7.63 -3.93 1.74
N ILE A 60 -6.99 -4.43 2.80
CA ILE A 60 -7.54 -5.50 3.65
C ILE A 60 -8.89 -5.07 4.22
N LYS A 61 -8.97 -3.87 4.83
CA LYS A 61 -10.22 -3.35 5.38
C LYS A 61 -11.32 -3.24 4.32
N PHE A 62 -10.96 -2.76 3.12
CA PHE A 62 -11.90 -2.63 2.02
C PHE A 62 -12.45 -3.98 1.55
N PHE A 63 -11.59 -4.97 1.32
CA PHE A 63 -12.02 -6.29 0.86
C PHE A 63 -12.79 -7.05 1.93
N ASN A 64 -12.38 -6.97 3.20
CA ASN A 64 -13.15 -7.53 4.31
C ASN A 64 -14.55 -6.91 4.40
N ASN A 65 -14.67 -5.59 4.18
CA ASN A 65 -15.97 -4.92 4.18
C ASN A 65 -16.86 -5.37 3.01
N ILE A 66 -16.28 -5.62 1.84
CA ILE A 66 -17.04 -6.18 0.69
C ILE A 66 -17.52 -7.59 1.03
N ASP A 67 -16.62 -8.44 1.54
CA ASP A 67 -16.93 -9.84 1.85
C ASP A 67 -17.97 -9.97 2.97
N ASN A 68 -18.01 -9.02 3.91
CA ASN A 68 -18.98 -8.97 5.01
C ASN A 68 -20.23 -8.12 4.72
N SER A 69 -20.38 -7.59 3.50
CA SER A 69 -21.50 -6.71 3.19
C SER A 69 -22.82 -7.49 3.02
N THR A 70 -23.91 -6.95 3.56
CA THR A 70 -25.26 -7.53 3.44
C THR A 70 -25.88 -7.30 2.05
N ASN A 71 -25.32 -6.37 1.27
CA ASN A 71 -25.78 -6.05 -0.06
C ASN A 71 -25.15 -7.01 -1.08
N THR A 72 -25.98 -7.86 -1.67
CA THR A 72 -25.57 -8.87 -2.66
C THR A 72 -24.86 -8.25 -3.86
N ALA A 73 -25.29 -7.07 -4.34
CA ALA A 73 -24.65 -6.40 -5.46
C ALA A 73 -23.20 -5.99 -5.16
N ILE A 74 -22.88 -5.65 -3.90
CA ILE A 74 -21.53 -5.29 -3.48
C ILE A 74 -20.66 -6.54 -3.32
N ALA A 75 -21.22 -7.60 -2.73
CA ALA A 75 -20.56 -8.89 -2.57
C ALA A 75 -20.18 -9.53 -3.93
N GLU A 76 -20.93 -9.22 -5.00
CA GLU A 76 -20.67 -9.71 -6.36
C GLU A 76 -19.64 -8.88 -7.14
N ILE A 77 -19.24 -7.69 -6.68
CA ILE A 77 -18.28 -6.83 -7.40
C ILE A 77 -16.94 -7.55 -7.67
N PRO A 78 -16.33 -8.25 -6.69
CA PRO A 78 -15.05 -8.88 -6.92
C PRO A 78 -15.20 -10.33 -7.41
N ARG A 79 -15.88 -10.53 -8.55
CA ARG A 79 -15.92 -11.82 -9.29
C ARG A 79 -14.62 -12.08 -10.04
N TYR A 80 -13.52 -12.29 -9.33
CA TYR A 80 -12.32 -12.90 -9.92
C TYR A 80 -11.54 -13.68 -8.89
N ASP A 81 -10.97 -14.81 -9.33
CA ASP A 81 -10.09 -15.62 -8.50
C ASP A 81 -8.72 -14.93 -8.37
N PRO A 82 -8.27 -14.54 -7.15
CA PRO A 82 -6.98 -13.91 -6.94
C PRO A 82 -5.79 -14.88 -7.10
N THR A 83 -6.04 -16.19 -7.23
CA THR A 83 -5.03 -17.24 -7.41
C THR A 83 -4.69 -17.51 -8.89
N GLU A 84 -5.52 -17.03 -9.82
CA GLU A 84 -5.24 -17.14 -11.24
C GLU A 84 -3.96 -16.37 -11.62
N HIS A 85 -3.01 -17.06 -12.25
CA HIS A 85 -1.81 -16.45 -12.81
C HIS A 85 -2.17 -15.51 -13.96
N ARG A 86 -2.18 -14.20 -13.70
CA ARG A 86 -2.44 -13.16 -14.70
C ARG A 86 -1.25 -12.24 -14.89
N LYS A 87 -1.07 -11.74 -16.13
CA LYS A 87 0.00 -10.79 -16.51
C LYS A 87 -0.07 -9.44 -15.77
N ARG A 88 -1.24 -9.05 -15.26
CA ARG A 88 -1.46 -7.77 -14.56
C ARG A 88 -1.82 -8.02 -13.08
N ARG A 89 -1.13 -7.31 -12.18
CA ARG A 89 -1.40 -7.36 -10.74
C ARG A 89 -2.77 -6.77 -10.43
N ARG A 90 -3.51 -7.43 -9.54
CA ARG A 90 -4.81 -6.95 -9.06
C ARG A 90 -4.72 -6.60 -7.58
N PRO A 91 -5.60 -5.71 -7.09
CA PRO A 91 -5.64 -5.30 -5.69
C PRO A 91 -5.70 -6.45 -4.68
N ARG A 92 -6.48 -7.52 -4.91
CA ARG A 92 -6.57 -8.67 -3.99
C ARG A 92 -5.31 -9.54 -3.96
N THR A 93 -4.51 -9.54 -5.04
CA THR A 93 -3.24 -10.28 -5.09
C THR A 93 -2.28 -9.81 -4.00
N LEU A 94 -2.40 -8.57 -3.55
CA LEU A 94 -1.58 -8.01 -2.46
C LEU A 94 -1.98 -8.52 -1.09
N ILE A 95 -3.19 -9.03 -0.90
CA ILE A 95 -3.57 -9.58 0.40
C ILE A 95 -2.93 -10.96 0.58
N ARG A 96 -2.87 -11.76 -0.50
CA ARG A 96 -2.42 -13.17 -0.48
C ARG A 96 -1.01 -13.45 -1.02
N GLY A 97 -0.40 -12.55 -1.81
CA GLY A 97 0.91 -12.77 -2.43
C GLY A 97 2.09 -12.59 -1.48
N ASN A 98 3.22 -13.24 -1.77
CA ASN A 98 4.45 -13.18 -0.96
C ASN A 98 5.04 -11.75 -0.94
N TRP A 99 4.74 -11.02 0.14
CA TRP A 99 5.12 -9.63 0.40
C TRP A 99 6.62 -9.36 0.42
N ASN A 100 7.43 -10.35 0.78
CA ASN A 100 8.88 -10.17 0.90
C ASN A 100 9.53 -9.94 -0.48
N SER A 101 8.94 -10.47 -1.55
CA SER A 101 9.40 -10.22 -2.94
C SER A 101 9.29 -8.75 -3.36
N LEU A 102 8.39 -7.98 -2.76
CA LEU A 102 8.17 -6.56 -3.07
C LEU A 102 9.10 -5.64 -2.27
N ARG A 103 9.57 -6.07 -1.10
CA ARG A 103 10.50 -5.34 -0.23
C ARG A 103 11.97 -5.53 -0.61
N HIS A 104 12.38 -6.70 -1.10
CA HIS A 104 13.80 -7.04 -1.26
C HIS A 104 14.57 -6.32 -2.38
N ASN A 105 13.93 -5.43 -3.15
CA ASN A 105 14.62 -4.57 -4.12
C ASN A 105 14.62 -3.09 -3.67
N GLN A 106 14.81 -2.81 -2.38
CA GLN A 106 14.91 -1.46 -1.78
C GLN A 106 16.16 -1.28 -0.90
N SER A 107 17.20 -2.08 -1.08
CA SER A 107 18.50 -1.88 -0.42
C SER A 107 19.55 -1.46 -1.43
N PHE A 108 19.47 -0.19 -1.86
CA PHE A 108 20.57 0.72 -2.20
C PHE A 108 20.04 2.15 -2.07
#